data_AF-A0A9E2DT74-F1
#
_entry.id   AF-A0A9E2DT74-F1
#
_cell.length_a   1.000
_cell.length_b   1.000
_cell.length_c   1.000
_cell.angle_alpha   90.00
_cell.angle_beta   90.00
_cell.angle_gamma   90.00
#
_symmetry.space_group_name_H-M   'P 1'
#
loop_
_entity.id
_entity.type
_entity.pdbx_description
1 polymer ?
#
loop_
_entity_poly.entity_id
_entity_poly.type
_entity_poly.pdbx_seq_one_letter_code
_entity_poly.pdbx_strand_id
1 'polypeptide(L)' 'VPAVIDVLREAIAAGGSSLRDHRQANGELGYFQHNFRVYDREDSPCPTRGCEGHIGRIVQANRSTYFCSRCQR' A
#
# COMPACT_ATOMS: atom_id res chain seq x y z
N VAL A 1 -2.28 8.37 14.57
CA VAL A 1 -2.03 9.49 13.63
C VAL A 1 -0.61 9.56 13.05
N PRO A 2 0.51 9.19 13.73
CA PRO A 2 1.85 9.36 13.14
C PRO A 2 2.05 8.59 11.81
N ALA A 3 1.57 7.34 11.74
CA ALA A 3 1.72 6.50 10.55
C ALA A 3 1.15 7.11 9.25
N VAL A 4 0.12 7.96 9.32
CA VAL A 4 -0.43 8.60 8.12
C VAL A 4 0.56 9.62 7.56
N ILE A 5 1.13 10.46 8.43
CA ILE A 5 2.07 11.51 8.03
C ILE A 5 3.38 10.87 7.55
N ASP A 6 3.86 9.84 8.23
CA ASP A 6 5.09 9.15 7.88
C ASP A 6 4.99 8.49 6.50
N VAL A 7 3.90 7.75 6.24
CA VAL A 7 3.63 7.13 4.94
C VAL A 7 3.51 8.18 3.83
N LEU A 8 2.84 9.30 4.08
CA LEU A 8 2.74 10.38 3.08
C LEU A 8 4.10 11.01 2.77
N ARG A 9 4.95 11.22 3.78
CA ARG A 9 6.31 11.75 3.59
C ARG A 9 7.17 10.79 2.79
N GLU A 10 7.15 9.49 3.10
CA GLU A 10 7.85 8.46 2.34
C GLU A 10 7.36 8.39 0.89
N ALA A 11 6.06 8.49 0.67
CA ALA A 11 5.48 8.50 -0.66
C ALA A 11 5.93 9.71 -1.47
N ILE A 12 5.94 10.91 -0.87
CA ILE A 12 6.44 12.12 -1.53
C ILE A 12 7.92 11.98 -1.87
N ALA A 13 8.74 11.48 -0.94
CA ALA A 13 10.17 11.27 -1.16
C ALA A 13 10.45 10.27 -2.30
N ALA A 14 9.59 9.28 -2.49
CA ALA A 14 9.67 8.29 -3.57
C ALA A 14 9.01 8.75 -4.89
N GLY A 15 8.59 10.02 -5.01
CA GLY A 15 7.96 10.55 -6.22
C GLY A 15 6.51 10.07 -6.43
N GLY A 16 5.83 9.66 -5.36
CA GLY A 16 4.49 9.11 -5.40
C GLY A 16 4.45 7.64 -5.85
N SER A 17 3.24 7.15 -6.15
CA SER A 17 3.02 5.81 -6.71
C SER A 17 2.61 5.90 -8.16
N SER A 18 3.25 5.16 -9.06
CA SER A 18 2.78 5.00 -10.42
C SER A 18 1.96 3.72 -10.55
N LEU A 19 0.64 3.89 -10.51
CA LEU A 19 -0.32 2.82 -10.75
C LEU A 19 -0.91 2.97 -12.13
N ARG A 20 -0.88 1.88 -12.90
CA ARG A 20 -1.45 1.77 -14.25
C ARG A 20 -0.90 2.86 -15.19
N ASP A 21 -1.68 3.90 -15.44
CA ASP A 21 -1.42 4.98 -16.39
C ASP A 21 -0.94 6.29 -15.71
N HIS A 22 -0.89 6.34 -14.38
CA HIS A 22 -0.43 7.52 -13.66
C HIS A 22 1.07 7.77 -13.82
N ARG A 23 1.40 8.98 -14.29
CA ARG A 23 2.76 9.52 -14.43
C ARG A 23 2.82 10.93 -13.87
N GLN A 24 4.01 11.34 -13.44
CA GLN A 24 4.26 12.72 -13.05
C GLN A 24 4.18 13.66 -14.26
N ALA A 25 4.08 14.98 -14.00
CA ALA A 25 3.96 16.00 -15.04
C ALA A 25 5.17 16.05 -15.99
N ASN A 26 6.35 15.65 -15.51
CA ASN A 26 7.58 15.50 -16.30
C ASN A 26 7.67 14.15 -17.04
N GLY A 27 6.67 13.27 -16.91
CA GLY A 27 6.63 11.93 -17.51
C GLY A 27 7.28 10.82 -16.68
N GLU A 28 7.92 11.15 -15.55
CA GLU A 28 8.59 10.15 -14.69
C GLU A 28 7.58 9.32 -13.89
N LEU A 29 8.04 8.12 -13.48
CA LEU A 29 7.26 7.22 -12.63
C LEU A 29 7.61 7.44 -11.16
N GLY A 30 6.59 7.41 -10.30
CA GLY A 30 6.79 7.26 -8.87
C GLY A 30 7.19 5.82 -8.54
N TYR A 31 7.87 5.63 -7.40
CA TYR A 31 8.38 4.32 -6.97
C TYR A 31 7.70 3.78 -5.70
N PHE A 32 6.80 4.54 -5.08
CA PHE A 32 6.24 4.17 -3.78
C PHE A 32 5.38 2.89 -3.80
N GLN A 33 4.86 2.47 -4.96
CA GLN A 33 4.12 1.20 -5.11
C GLN A 33 4.92 -0.02 -4.67
N HIS A 34 6.27 0.03 -4.77
CA HIS A 34 7.14 -1.06 -4.33
C HIS A 34 7.20 -1.17 -2.79
N ASN A 35 6.82 -0.11 -2.08
CA ASN A 35 6.79 -0.07 -0.63
C ASN A 35 5.41 -0.44 -0.05
N PHE A 36 4.43 -0.80 -0.89
CA PHE A 36 3.11 -1.19 -0.43
C PHE A 36 3.14 -2.45 0.44
N ARG A 37 2.71 -2.28 1.68
CA ARG A 37 2.62 -3.40 2.64
C ARG A 37 1.43 -4.32 2.36
N VAL A 38 0.29 -3.76 1.94
CA VAL A 38 -0.97 -4.53 1.77
C VAL A 38 -1.72 -4.23 0.48
N TYR A 39 -1.59 -3.03 -0.09
CA TYR A 39 -2.38 -2.63 -1.25
C TYR A 39 -2.07 -3.50 -2.47
N ASP A 40 -3.11 -4.04 -3.11
CA ASP A 40 -3.03 -4.93 -4.28
C ASP A 40 -2.20 -6.21 -4.05
N ARG A 41 -2.19 -6.70 -2.81
CA ARG A 41 -1.47 -7.91 -2.38
C ARG A 41 -2.40 -8.99 -1.84
N GLU A 42 -3.67 -8.99 -2.25
CA GLU A 42 -4.64 -10.03 -1.85
C GLU A 42 -4.05 -11.44 -2.04
N ASP A 43 -4.31 -12.31 -1.07
CA ASP A 43 -3.79 -13.69 -0.98
C ASP A 43 -2.25 -13.81 -0.87
N SER A 44 -1.50 -12.71 -0.84
CA SER A 44 -0.07 -12.75 -0.58
C SER A 44 0.22 -12.86 0.92
N PRO A 45 1.35 -13.47 1.32
CA PRO A 45 1.81 -13.46 2.70
C PRO A 45 2.00 -12.03 3.23
N CYS A 46 1.61 -11.82 4.49
CA CYS A 46 1.84 -10.55 5.17
C CYS A 46 3.35 -10.26 5.29
N PRO A 47 3.83 -9.07 4.89
CA PRO A 47 5.26 -8.76 4.96
C PRO A 47 5.76 -8.47 6.38
N THR A 48 4.86 -8.45 7.38
CA THR A 48 5.26 -8.24 8.78
C THR A 48 6.04 -9.45 9.28
N ARG A 49 7.26 -9.22 9.75
CA ARG A 49 8.13 -10.27 10.30
C ARG A 49 7.41 -11.06 11.40
N GLY A 50 7.39 -12.39 11.26
CA GLY A 50 6.74 -13.30 12.23
C GLY A 50 5.22 -13.41 12.08
N CYS A 51 4.61 -12.74 11.10
CA CYS A 51 3.21 -12.93 10.77
C CYS A 51 3.06 -14.01 9.70
N GLU A 52 2.26 -15.04 9.99
CA GLU A 52 1.92 -16.11 9.04
C GLU A 52 0.55 -15.87 8.38
N GLY A 53 -0.01 -14.67 8.54
CA GLY A 53 -1.27 -14.29 7.92
C GLY A 53 -1.11 -13.96 6.43
N HIS A 54 -2.22 -13.99 5.71
CA HIS A 54 -2.31 -13.49 4.34
C HIS A 54 -3.03 -12.14 4.33
N ILE A 55 -2.82 -11.35 3.28
CA ILE A 55 -3.54 -10.11 3.07
C ILE A 55 -4.93 -10.45 2.54
N GLY A 56 -5.96 -10.00 3.27
CA GLY A 56 -7.34 -10.07 2.82
C GLY A 56 -7.76 -8.80 2.09
N ARG A 57 -8.81 -8.92 1.29
CA ARG A 57 -9.50 -7.80 0.65
C ARG A 57 -10.98 -7.80 1.04
N ILE A 58 -11.51 -6.63 1.34
CA ILE A 58 -12.94 -6.39 1.50
C ILE A 58 -13.37 -5.21 0.64
N VAL A 59 -14.66 -5.11 0.36
CA VAL A 59 -15.25 -3.91 -0.24
C VAL A 59 -15.92 -3.10 0.86
N GLN A 60 -15.48 -1.87 1.04
CA GLN A 60 -16.08 -0.91 1.98
C GLN A 60 -16.52 0.32 1.20
N ALA A 61 -17.82 0.63 1.24
CA ALA A 61 -18.41 1.76 0.52
C ALA A 61 -17.96 1.83 -0.96
N ASN A 62 -18.06 0.70 -1.67
CA ASN A 62 -17.65 0.54 -3.08
C ASN A 62 -16.15 0.78 -3.37
N ARG A 63 -15.29 0.72 -2.35
CA ARG A 63 -13.82 0.76 -2.51
C ARG A 63 -13.18 -0.51 -1.98
N SER A 64 -12.21 -1.02 -2.71
CA SER A 64 -11.39 -2.15 -2.24
C SER A 64 -10.51 -1.68 -1.08
N THR A 65 -10.51 -2.45 0.01
CA THR A 65 -9.66 -2.24 1.17
C THR A 65 -8.86 -3.51 1.43
N TYR A 66 -7.55 -3.37 1.58
CA TYR A 66 -6.62 -4.48 1.81
C TYR A 66 -6.06 -4.40 3.22
N PHE A 67 -5.98 -5.52 3.93
CA PHE A 67 -5.50 -5.55 5.31
C PHE A 67 -5.03 -6.96 5.73
N CYS A 68 -4.22 -7.03 6.77
CA CYS A 68 -3.91 -8.29 7.44
C CYS A 68 -4.71 -8.40 8.75
N SER A 69 -5.64 -9.34 8.83
CA SER A 69 -6.48 -9.56 10.02
C SER A 69 -5.71 -9.98 11.28
N ARG A 70 -4.48 -10.49 11.12
CA ARG A 70 -3.60 -10.82 12.26
C ARG A 70 -2.87 -9.59 12.80
N CYS A 71 -2.50 -8.65 11.93
CA CYS A 71 -1.72 -7.45 12.31
C CYS A 71 -2.59 -6.23 12.65
N GLN A 72 -3.82 -6.16 12.14
CA GLN A 72 -4.70 -4.99 12.23
C GLN A 72 -5.99 -5.37 12.97
N ARG A 73 -6.32 -4.63 14.03
CA ARG A 73 -7.53 -4.77 14.86
C ARG A 73 -8.22 -3.42 15.01
#